data_AF-A0A1H0ZL88-F1
#
_entry.id   AF-A0A1H0ZL88-F1
#
_cell.length_a   1.000
_cell.length_b   1.000
_cell.length_c   1.000
_cell.angle_alpha   90.00
_cell.angle_beta   90.00
_cell.angle_gamma   90.00
#
_symmetry.space_group_name_H-M   'P 1'
#
loop_
_entity.id
_entity.type
_entity.pdbx_description
1 polymer ?
#
loop_
_entity_poly.entity_id
_entity_poly.type
_entity_poly.pdbx_seq_one_letter_code
_entity_poly.pdbx_strand_id
1 'polypeptide(L)' 'MSYTPEMEKGMQQTHKMCYAEYERNLENRIAVEKRRQQEYEQCKHMVAEIDSHIHN' A
#
# COMPACT_ATOMS: atom_id res chain seq x y z
N MET A 1 5.19 11.49 -16.15
CA MET A 1 6.01 10.55 -15.35
C MET A 1 5.91 9.18 -16.00
N SER A 2 7.02 8.45 -16.13
CA SER A 2 6.98 7.03 -16.53
C SER A 2 6.93 6.18 -15.26
N TYR A 3 5.90 5.36 -15.09
CA TYR A 3 5.84 4.32 -14.07
C TYR A 3 6.48 3.04 -14.61
N THR A 4 7.02 2.18 -13.73
CA THR A 4 7.64 0.92 -14.16
C THR A 4 6.59 -0.15 -14.43
N PRO A 5 6.90 -1.18 -15.24
CA PRO A 5 6.02 -2.33 -15.44
C PRO A 5 5.64 -3.03 -14.12
N GLU A 6 6.53 -3.02 -13.13
CA GLU A 6 6.29 -3.59 -11.80
C GLU A 6 5.27 -2.78 -11.01
N MET A 7 5.31 -1.44 -11.12
CA MET A 7 4.30 -0.57 -10.50
C MET A 7 2.92 -0.83 -11.12
N GLU A 8 2.84 -0.94 -12.45
CA GLU A 8 1.60 -1.28 -13.16
C GLU A 8 1.07 -2.65 -12.72
N LYS A 9 1.95 -3.66 -12.68
CA LYS A 9 1.62 -5.01 -12.21
C LYS A 9 1.09 -5.00 -10.78
N GLY A 10 1.75 -4.26 -9.87
CA GLY A 10 1.32 -4.16 -8.47
C GLY A 10 -0.05 -3.48 -8.34
N MET A 11 -0.28 -2.41 -9.08
CA MET A 11 -1.58 -1.71 -9.09
C MET A 11 -2.70 -2.62 -9.61
N GLN A 12 -2.47 -3.37 -10.69
CA GLN A 12 -3.44 -4.34 -11.21
C GLN A 12 -3.68 -5.49 -10.25
N GLN A 13 -2.65 -6.03 -9.61
CA GLN A 13 -2.78 -7.18 -8.71
C GLN A 13 -3.54 -6.81 -7.43
N THR A 14 -3.15 -5.71 -6.79
CA THR A 14 -3.64 -5.32 -5.46
C THR A 14 -4.87 -4.43 -5.52
N HIS A 15 -4.91 -3.49 -6.45
CA HIS A 15 -5.93 -2.44 -6.51
C HIS A 15 -6.88 -2.58 -7.70
N LYS A 16 -6.65 -3.58 -8.57
CA LYS A 16 -7.48 -3.87 -9.76
C LYS A 16 -7.64 -2.66 -10.69
N MET A 17 -6.61 -1.81 -10.75
CA MET A 17 -6.58 -0.59 -11.54
C MET A 17 -5.21 -0.40 -12.19
N CYS A 18 -5.15 0.30 -13.32
CA CYS A 18 -3.86 0.69 -13.90
C CYS A 18 -3.28 1.91 -13.20
N TYR A 19 -1.97 2.14 -13.40
CA TYR A 19 -1.34 3.32 -12.82
C TYR A 19 -1.90 4.62 -13.39
N ALA A 20 -2.28 4.64 -14.67
CA ALA A 20 -2.86 5.83 -15.31
C ALA A 20 -4.24 6.19 -14.72
N GLU A 21 -5.07 5.20 -14.37
CA GLU A 21 -6.35 5.41 -13.68
C GLU A 21 -6.16 5.92 -12.25
N TYR A 22 -5.15 5.39 -11.56
CA TYR A 22 -4.73 5.90 -10.26
C TYR A 22 -4.27 7.35 -10.36
N GLU A 23 -3.39 7.70 -11.31
CA GLU A 23 -2.82 9.05 -11.43
C GLU A 23 -3.89 10.11 -11.72
N ARG A 24 -4.89 9.77 -12.55
CA ARG A 24 -5.90 10.73 -13.05
C ARG A 24 -7.08 10.97 -12.10
N ASN A 25 -7.37 10.07 -11.17
CA ASN A 25 -8.53 10.18 -10.29
C ASN A 25 -8.11 10.33 -8.82
N LEU A 26 -8.42 11.48 -8.22
CA LEU A 26 -8.08 11.79 -6.83
C LEU A 26 -8.71 10.82 -5.82
N GLU A 27 -9.95 10.38 -6.05
CA GLU A 27 -10.63 9.44 -5.16
C GLU A 27 -9.94 8.08 -5.15
N ASN A 28 -9.54 7.60 -6.32
CA ASN A 28 -8.74 6.37 -6.45
C ASN A 28 -7.41 6.49 -5.69
N ARG A 29 -6.74 7.64 -5.78
CA ARG A 29 -5.49 7.87 -5.03
C ARG A 29 -5.73 7.84 -3.52
N ILE A 30 -6.74 8.54 -3.05
CA ILE A 30 -7.08 8.58 -1.62
C ILE A 30 -7.41 7.18 -1.12
N ALA A 31 -8.15 6.38 -1.89
CA ALA A 31 -8.49 5.00 -1.50
C ALA A 31 -7.24 4.12 -1.37
N VAL A 32 -6.31 4.20 -2.33
CA VAL A 32 -5.04 3.46 -2.29
C VAL A 32 -4.19 3.88 -1.08
N GLU A 33 -4.01 5.18 -0.85
CA GLU A 33 -3.18 5.68 0.24
C GLU A 33 -3.78 5.38 1.63
N LYS A 34 -5.12 5.43 1.78
CA LYS A 34 -5.78 5.00 3.01
C LYS A 34 -5.49 3.54 3.33
N ARG A 35 -5.56 2.67 2.34
CA ARG A 35 -5.26 1.24 2.52
C ARG A 35 -3.80 1.02 2.88
N ARG A 36 -2.87 1.71 2.20
CA ARG A 36 -1.44 1.66 2.51
C ARG A 36 -1.15 2.08 3.96
N GLN A 37 -1.83 3.12 4.44
CA GLN A 37 -1.70 3.58 5.82
C GLN A 37 -2.18 2.52 6.82
N GLN A 38 -3.33 1.89 6.57
CA GLN A 38 -3.86 0.82 7.42
C GLN A 38 -2.91 -0.39 7.48
N GLU A 39 -2.39 -0.83 6.33
CA GLU A 39 -1.44 -1.94 6.24
C GLU A 39 -0.13 -1.60 6.98
N TYR A 40 0.35 -0.36 6.87
CA TYR A 40 1.53 0.11 7.60
C TYR A 40 1.31 0.09 9.13
N GLU A 41 0.16 0.58 9.60
CA GLU A 41 -0.19 0.57 11.02
C GLU A 41 -0.28 -0.86 11.57
N GLN A 42 -0.93 -1.77 10.85
CA GLN A 42 -1.00 -3.18 11.22
C GLN A 42 0.39 -3.82 11.32
N CYS A 43 1.25 -3.59 10.33
CA CYS A 43 2.62 -4.07 10.36
C CYS A 43 3.40 -3.53 11.55
N LYS A 44 3.25 -2.24 11.86
CA LYS A 44 3.91 -1.61 13.01
C LYS A 44 3.46 -2.22 14.32
N HIS A 45 2.16 -2.50 14.47
CA HIS A 45 1.63 -3.18 15.65
C HIS A 45 2.20 -4.60 15.79
N MET A 46 2.22 -5.39 14.71
CA MET A 46 2.78 -6.74 14.72
C MET A 46 4.27 -6.75 15.10
N VAL A 47 5.06 -5.80 14.56
CA VAL A 47 6.48 -5.67 14.90
C VAL A 47 6.66 -5.35 16.38
N ALA A 48 5.89 -4.39 16.91
CA ALA A 48 5.95 -4.03 18.33
C ALA A 48 5.59 -5.21 19.24
N GLU A 49 4.59 -6.01 18.86
CA GLU A 49 4.23 -7.24 19.58
C GLU A 49 5.38 -8.24 19.57
N ILE A 50 5.97 -8.54 18.41
CA ILE A 50 7.11 -9.46 18.30
C ILE A 50 8.29 -8.97 19.14
N ASP A 51 8.65 -7.69 19.03
CA ASP A 51 9.74 -7.09 19.80
C ASP A 51 9.49 -7.22 21.30
N SER A 52 8.26 -7.00 21.76
CA SER A 52 7.92 -7.17 23.18
C SER A 52 8.05 -8.61 23.67
N HIS A 53 7.85 -9.62 22.81
CA HIS A 53 8.00 -11.03 23.19
C HIS A 53 9.46 -11.51 23.15
N ILE A 54 10.32 -10.88 22.35
CA ILE A 54 11.75 -11.22 22.26
C ILE A 54 12.56 -10.60 23.40
N HIS A 55 12.17 -9.41 23.87
CA HIS A 55 12.90 -8.66 24.89
C HIS A 55 12.39 -8.91 26.33
N ASN A 56 11.46 -9.85 26.52
CA ASN A 56 11.07 -10.42 27.82
C ASN A 56 11.71 -11.80 28.01
#